data_AF-A0A1M6TG26-F1
#
_entry.id   AF-A0A1M6TG26-F1
#
_cell.length_a   1.000
_cell.length_b   1.000
_cell.length_c   1.000
_cell.angle_alpha   90.00
_cell.angle_beta   90.00
_cell.angle_gamma   90.00
#
_symmetry.space_group_name_H-M   'P 1'
#
loop_
_entity.id
_entity.type
_entity.pdbx_description
1 polymer ?
#
loop_
_entity_poly.entity_id
_entity_poly.type
_entity_poly.pdbx_seq_one_letter_code
_entity_poly.pdbx_strand_id
1 'polypeptide(L)'
;MIVTCPKCFSFDDVLPPRRSPDGRIDYTCTGDHGGEGPFRWSSTPDAVDLPSPRRTAASSSSSATRAPRAPRAPRPNPDDASIDELLDPLLACVNPGEPFVEYGVVEYRFRQARPDLFLQHVRERGHVMLGTRRNLAASSSRFTRALRKLESAGQLVSVKGPGTGAWRYEQSIGYWARPPRPSGPLLTWSMFCATQGRSAEWTAEDRALFDTP
;
A
#
# COMPACT_ATOMS: atom_id res chain seq x y z
N MET A 1 14.32 6.04 8.66
CA MET A 1 13.35 5.50 9.62
C MET A 1 12.28 6.57 9.81
N ILE A 2 11.03 6.26 9.47
CA ILE A 2 9.90 7.18 9.71
C ILE A 2 9.43 6.89 11.13
N VAL A 3 9.30 7.94 11.96
CA VAL A 3 8.88 7.80 13.36
C VAL A 3 7.55 8.51 13.53
N THR A 4 6.49 7.73 13.74
CA THR A 4 5.14 8.24 13.96
C THR A 4 4.89 8.51 15.44
N CYS A 5 4.11 9.54 15.76
CA CYS A 5 3.63 9.77 17.11
C CYS A 5 2.79 8.58 17.58
N PRO A 6 3.06 7.96 18.75
CA PRO A 6 2.26 6.82 19.21
C PRO A 6 0.87 7.22 19.74
N LYS A 7 0.57 8.53 19.89
CA LYS A 7 -0.76 9.02 20.26
C LYS A 7 -1.66 9.26 19.05
N CYS A 8 -1.25 10.15 18.14
CA CYS A 8 -2.08 10.51 16.99
C CYS A 8 -1.71 9.73 15.72
N PHE A 9 -0.65 8.91 15.75
CA PHE A 9 -0.11 8.16 14.60
C PHE A 9 0.26 9.02 13.39
N SER A 10 0.32 10.34 13.55
CA SER A 10 0.84 11.29 12.57
C SER A 10 2.37 11.27 12.55
N PHE A 11 2.94 11.39 11.35
CA PHE A 11 4.35 11.72 11.15
C PHE A 11 4.54 13.21 10.84
N ASP A 12 3.57 13.83 10.15
CA ASP A 12 3.67 15.22 9.70
C ASP A 12 3.78 16.21 10.87
N ASP A 13 3.20 15.84 12.02
CA ASP A 13 3.24 16.63 13.24
C ASP A 13 4.44 16.30 14.13
N VAL A 14 5.30 15.36 13.74
CA VAL A 14 6.48 14.96 14.51
C VAL A 14 7.64 15.86 14.15
N LEU A 15 8.08 16.66 15.12
CA LEU A 15 9.26 17.51 14.97
C LEU A 15 10.54 16.67 14.81
N PRO A 16 11.58 17.23 14.16
CA PRO A 16 12.87 16.56 14.06
C PRO A 16 13.39 16.07 15.41
N PRO A 17 13.87 14.82 15.50
CA PRO A 17 14.29 14.24 16.77
C PRO A 17 15.48 14.98 17.38
N ARG A 18 15.48 15.11 18.69
CA ARG A 18 16.64 15.61 19.46
C ARG A 18 17.36 14.44 20.09
N ARG A 19 18.71 14.48 20.05
CA ARG A 19 19.52 13.52 20.80
C ARG A 19 19.73 14.06 22.21
N SER A 20 19.41 13.24 23.20
CA SER A 20 19.73 13.55 24.59
C SER A 20 21.18 13.17 24.93
N PRO A 21 21.78 13.76 25.99
CA PRO A 21 23.16 13.47 26.40
C PRO A 21 23.41 12.00 26.76
N ASP A 22 22.35 11.26 27.10
CA ASP A 22 22.36 9.83 27.44
C ASP A 22 22.26 8.90 26.21
N GLY A 23 22.25 9.46 25.00
CA GLY A 23 22.17 8.71 23.75
C GLY A 23 20.76 8.31 23.32
N ARG A 24 19.71 8.71 24.07
CA ARG A 24 18.32 8.52 23.65
C ARG A 24 17.93 9.47 22.53
N ILE A 25 16.93 9.07 21.74
CA ILE A 25 16.32 9.91 20.73
C ILE A 25 14.96 10.37 21.26
N ASP A 26 14.80 11.67 21.44
CA ASP A 26 13.57 12.31 21.89
C ASP A 26 12.78 12.85 20.70
N TYR A 27 11.49 12.57 20.71
CA TYR A 27 10.53 13.00 19.71
C TYR A 27 9.47 13.89 20.34
N THR A 28 8.96 14.85 19.57
CA THR A 28 7.85 15.71 19.98
C THR A 28 6.85 15.77 18.85
N CYS A 29 5.59 15.47 19.14
CA CYS A 29 4.46 15.64 18.24
C CYS A 29 3.68 16.89 18.61
N THR A 30 3.41 17.76 17.64
CA THR A 30 2.60 18.99 17.80
C THR A 30 1.15 18.82 17.35
N GLY A 31 0.76 17.61 16.95
CA GLY A 31 -0.58 17.31 16.48
C GLY A 31 -1.62 17.45 17.58
N ASP A 32 -2.90 17.46 17.19
CA ASP A 32 -3.99 17.45 18.16
C ASP A 32 -4.09 16.07 18.83
N HIS A 33 -4.01 16.06 20.16
CA HIS A 33 -4.13 14.88 21.01
C HIS A 33 -5.38 14.98 21.90
N GLY A 34 -6.48 15.54 21.38
CA GLY A 34 -7.71 15.74 22.15
C GLY A 34 -7.59 16.83 23.20
N GLY A 35 -6.83 17.89 22.89
CA GLY A 35 -6.60 19.02 23.81
C GLY A 35 -5.47 18.83 24.83
N GLU A 36 -4.76 17.69 24.82
CA GLU A 36 -3.66 17.42 25.76
C GLU A 36 -2.32 18.11 25.40
N GLY A 37 -2.30 18.91 24.33
CA GLY A 37 -1.11 19.64 23.88
C GLY A 37 -0.04 18.73 23.26
N PRO A 38 1.21 19.21 23.12
CA PRO A 38 2.28 18.46 22.47
C PRO A 38 2.64 17.17 23.21
N PHE A 39 2.77 16.07 22.48
CA PHE A 39 3.13 14.76 23.03
C PHE A 39 4.61 14.47 22.86
N ARG A 40 5.29 13.94 23.89
CA ARG A 40 6.72 13.63 23.87
C ARG A 40 6.99 12.18 24.23
N TRP A 41 7.93 11.55 23.53
CA TRP A 41 8.39 10.19 23.83
C TRP A 41 9.86 10.02 23.43
N SER A 42 10.50 8.99 23.98
CA SER A 42 11.91 8.68 23.73
C SER A 42 12.08 7.23 23.27
N SER A 43 13.05 6.97 22.38
CA SER A 43 13.46 5.61 22.01
C SER A 43 14.96 5.39 22.24
N THR A 44 15.33 4.14 22.55
CA THR A 44 16.72 3.68 22.53
C THR A 44 17.04 3.14 21.13
N PRO A 45 18.25 3.39 20.58
CA PRO A 45 18.62 2.96 19.23
C PRO A 45 18.63 1.43 18.99
N ASP A 46 18.61 0.60 20.04
CA ASP A 46 18.65 -0.86 19.93
C ASP A 46 17.29 -1.51 20.25
N ALA A 47 16.50 -1.72 19.21
CA ALA A 47 15.46 -2.76 19.15
C ALA A 47 15.06 -3.02 17.70
N VAL A 48 16.04 -3.43 16.86
CA VAL A 48 15.72 -4.07 15.57
C VAL A 48 15.82 -5.57 15.80
N ASP A 49 14.67 -6.17 16.07
CA ASP A 49 14.48 -7.62 16.19
C ASP A 49 14.89 -8.31 14.88
N LEU A 50 15.92 -9.15 14.93
CA LEU A 50 16.32 -10.02 13.82
C LEU A 50 15.31 -11.18 13.72
N PRO A 51 14.79 -11.51 12.52
CA PRO A 51 13.87 -12.64 12.38
C PRO A 51 14.58 -13.98 12.64
N SER A 52 14.03 -14.76 13.58
CA SER A 52 14.48 -16.12 13.91
C SER A 52 14.36 -17.09 12.72
N PRO A 53 15.27 -18.08 12.60
CA PRO A 53 15.30 -19.03 11.49
C PRO A 53 14.19 -20.08 11.54
N ARG A 54 13.73 -20.46 10.34
CA ARG A 54 12.70 -21.47 10.04
C ARG A 54 12.98 -22.82 10.70
N ARG A 55 11.96 -23.38 11.36
CA ARG A 55 11.88 -24.82 11.67
C ARG A 55 11.41 -25.60 10.44
N THR A 56 12.30 -26.44 9.92
CA THR A 56 11.97 -27.60 9.09
C THR A 56 11.32 -28.68 9.94
N ALA A 57 10.19 -29.22 9.50
CA ALA A 57 9.69 -30.51 9.95
C ALA A 57 9.23 -31.31 8.73
N ALA A 58 9.93 -32.42 8.49
CA ALA A 58 9.53 -33.47 7.59
C ALA A 58 8.31 -34.20 8.14
N SER A 59 7.42 -34.65 7.26
CA SER A 59 6.53 -35.78 7.53
C SER A 59 6.19 -36.47 6.22
N SER A 60 6.75 -37.66 6.08
CA SER A 60 6.42 -38.71 5.14
C SER A 60 4.99 -39.23 5.35
N SER A 61 4.26 -39.47 4.27
CA SER A 61 3.15 -40.41 4.23
C SER A 61 2.95 -40.91 2.80
N SER A 62 3.25 -42.18 2.61
CA SER A 62 3.02 -42.94 1.39
C SER A 62 1.52 -43.18 1.19
N SER A 63 1.03 -43.04 -0.05
CA SER A 63 -0.24 -43.64 -0.47
C SER A 63 -0.22 -43.92 -1.97
N ALA A 64 -0.86 -45.04 -2.32
CA ALA A 64 -0.62 -45.86 -3.49
C ALA A 64 -0.90 -45.22 -4.85
N THR A 65 -0.12 -45.67 -5.82
CA THR A 65 -0.15 -45.36 -7.25
C THR A 65 -1.51 -45.66 -7.87
N ARG A 66 -2.18 -44.63 -8.38
CA ARG A 66 -3.21 -44.73 -9.41
C ARG A 66 -2.77 -43.87 -10.59
N ALA A 67 -2.73 -44.45 -11.77
CA ALA A 67 -2.19 -43.82 -12.99
C ALA A 67 -2.79 -42.41 -13.21
N PRO A 68 -1.96 -41.37 -13.42
CA PRO A 68 -2.47 -40.03 -13.65
C PRO A 68 -3.11 -39.96 -15.04
N ARG A 69 -4.41 -39.71 -15.05
CA ARG A 69 -5.10 -39.19 -16.22
C ARG A 69 -4.46 -37.83 -16.54
N ALA A 70 -4.06 -37.61 -17.79
CA ALA A 70 -3.40 -36.38 -18.22
C ALA A 70 -4.13 -35.14 -17.65
N PRO A 71 -3.43 -34.22 -16.96
CA PRO A 71 -4.08 -33.06 -16.39
C PRO A 71 -4.63 -32.23 -17.54
N ARG A 72 -5.97 -32.13 -17.58
CA ARG A 72 -6.64 -31.18 -18.44
C ARG A 72 -6.20 -29.81 -17.96
N ALA A 73 -5.57 -29.02 -18.84
CA ALA A 73 -5.13 -27.67 -18.50
C ALA A 73 -6.29 -26.92 -17.81
N PRO A 74 -6.08 -26.31 -16.63
CA PRO A 74 -7.11 -25.52 -15.97
C PRO A 74 -7.60 -24.46 -16.97
N ARG A 75 -8.91 -24.36 -17.15
CA ARG A 75 -9.46 -23.22 -17.87
C ARG A 75 -9.06 -21.96 -17.10
N PRO A 76 -8.60 -20.89 -17.76
CA PRO A 76 -8.24 -19.66 -17.07
C PRO A 76 -9.45 -19.17 -16.27
N ASN A 77 -9.22 -18.84 -14.99
CA ASN A 77 -10.25 -18.25 -14.15
C ASN A 77 -10.58 -16.86 -14.74
N PRO A 78 -11.85 -16.51 -15.00
CA PRO A 78 -12.20 -15.19 -15.51
C PRO A 78 -11.64 -14.04 -14.66
N ASP A 79 -11.51 -14.24 -13.33
CA ASP A 79 -10.86 -13.25 -12.46
C ASP A 79 -9.36 -13.06 -12.75
N ASP A 80 -8.67 -14.06 -13.30
CA ASP A 80 -7.25 -13.94 -13.64
C ASP A 80 -7.05 -13.11 -14.92
N ALA A 81 -7.93 -13.25 -15.91
CA ALA A 81 -7.92 -12.41 -17.11
C ALA A 81 -8.18 -10.93 -16.76
N SER A 82 -9.14 -10.66 -15.86
CA SER A 82 -9.39 -9.30 -15.35
C SER A 82 -8.26 -8.73 -14.51
N ILE A 83 -7.36 -9.56 -13.99
CA ILE A 83 -6.14 -9.10 -13.31
C ILE A 83 -5.02 -8.88 -14.31
N ASP A 84 -4.92 -9.70 -15.36
CA ASP A 84 -3.88 -9.59 -16.37
C ASP A 84 -4.03 -8.30 -17.19
N GLU A 85 -5.25 -7.86 -17.49
CA GLU A 85 -5.50 -6.57 -18.17
C GLU A 85 -5.05 -5.33 -17.36
N LEU A 86 -4.90 -5.48 -16.04
CA LEU A 86 -4.47 -4.42 -15.13
C LEU A 86 -2.94 -4.31 -15.00
N LEU A 87 -2.18 -5.30 -15.47
CA LEU A 87 -0.73 -5.35 -15.26
C LEU A 87 -0.03 -4.15 -15.90
N ASP A 88 -0.14 -3.98 -17.22
CA ASP A 88 0.54 -2.87 -17.90
C ASP A 88 0.05 -1.48 -17.45
N PRO A 89 -1.26 -1.23 -17.29
CA PRO A 89 -1.75 0.06 -16.79
C PRO A 89 -1.26 0.41 -15.38
N LEU A 90 -1.28 -0.53 -14.43
CA LEU A 90 -0.79 -0.28 -13.07
C LEU A 90 0.73 -0.15 -13.03
N LEU A 91 1.43 -0.90 -13.88
CA LEU A 91 2.87 -0.81 -14.03
C LEU A 91 3.27 0.59 -14.52
N ALA A 92 2.52 1.17 -15.47
CA ALA A 92 2.73 2.54 -15.95
C ALA A 92 2.45 3.63 -14.89
N CYS A 93 1.73 3.31 -13.81
CA CYS A 93 1.45 4.25 -12.72
C CYS A 93 2.59 4.34 -11.69
N VAL A 94 3.62 3.51 -11.80
CA VAL A 94 4.84 3.57 -11.00
C VAL A 94 6.01 3.94 -11.91
N ASN A 95 6.51 5.17 -11.78
CA ASN A 95 7.53 5.73 -12.64
C ASN A 95 8.91 5.14 -12.34
N PRO A 96 9.76 4.93 -13.35
CA PRO A 96 11.16 4.57 -13.12
C PRO A 96 11.90 5.65 -12.31
N GLY A 97 12.71 5.21 -11.34
CA GLY A 97 13.57 6.09 -10.54
C GLY A 97 12.87 6.90 -9.44
N GLU A 98 11.55 6.81 -9.30
CA GLU A 98 10.84 7.46 -8.20
C GLU A 98 11.01 6.66 -6.88
N PRO A 99 10.84 7.30 -5.70
CA PRO A 99 10.84 6.58 -4.43
C PRO A 99 9.69 5.57 -4.35
N PHE A 100 9.64 4.78 -3.29
CA PHE A 100 8.46 3.98 -2.98
C PHE A 100 7.21 4.86 -2.86
N VAL A 101 6.24 4.68 -3.75
CA VAL A 101 4.98 5.44 -3.78
C VAL A 101 3.86 4.67 -3.10
N GLU A 102 3.09 5.36 -2.26
CA GLU A 102 1.92 4.77 -1.59
C GLU A 102 0.90 4.26 -2.62
N TYR A 103 0.22 3.17 -2.30
CA TYR A 103 -0.87 2.63 -3.12
C TYR A 103 -1.90 3.70 -3.56
N GLY A 104 -2.21 4.69 -2.72
CA GLY A 104 -3.11 5.78 -3.11
C GLY A 104 -2.62 6.63 -4.26
N VAL A 105 -1.30 6.84 -4.38
CA VAL A 105 -0.70 7.52 -5.52
C VAL A 105 -0.85 6.67 -6.78
N VAL A 106 -0.62 5.36 -6.68
CA VAL A 106 -0.78 4.41 -7.80
C VAL A 106 -2.21 4.39 -8.30
N GLU A 107 -3.19 4.21 -7.39
CA GLU A 107 -4.60 4.20 -7.75
C GLU A 107 -5.06 5.53 -8.33
N TYR A 108 -4.61 6.65 -7.76
CA TYR A 108 -4.91 7.97 -8.30
C TYR A 108 -4.43 8.12 -9.74
N ARG A 109 -3.16 7.81 -10.01
CA ARG A 109 -2.58 7.86 -11.35
C ARG A 109 -3.32 6.92 -12.31
N PHE A 110 -3.69 5.74 -11.86
CA PHE A 110 -4.46 4.79 -12.68
C PHE A 110 -5.83 5.34 -13.05
N ARG A 111 -6.55 5.91 -12.09
CA ARG A 111 -7.85 6.55 -12.32
C ARG A 111 -7.76 7.74 -13.27
N GLN A 112 -6.67 8.51 -13.24
CA GLN A 112 -6.44 9.62 -14.17
C GLN A 112 -6.07 9.13 -15.58
N ALA A 113 -5.19 8.13 -15.68
CA ALA A 113 -4.68 7.65 -16.96
C ALA A 113 -5.68 6.75 -17.70
N ARG A 114 -6.48 5.97 -16.97
CA ARG A 114 -7.41 4.97 -17.51
C ARG A 114 -8.76 5.00 -16.77
N PRO A 115 -9.50 6.13 -16.81
CA PRO A 115 -10.75 6.30 -16.07
C PRO A 115 -11.79 5.23 -16.42
N ASP A 116 -11.94 4.88 -17.71
CA ASP A 116 -12.91 3.89 -18.16
C ASP A 116 -12.66 2.50 -17.54
N LEU A 117 -11.39 2.06 -17.54
CA LEU A 117 -11.01 0.76 -16.99
C LEU A 117 -11.16 0.74 -15.46
N PHE A 118 -10.79 1.83 -14.79
CA PHE A 118 -11.01 1.98 -13.36
C PHE A 118 -12.51 1.88 -13.03
N LEU A 119 -13.36 2.61 -13.75
CA LEU A 119 -14.80 2.60 -13.54
C LEU A 119 -15.42 1.24 -13.85
N GLN A 120 -14.96 0.53 -14.89
CA GLN A 120 -15.40 -0.82 -15.18
C GLN A 120 -15.18 -1.75 -13.97
N HIS A 121 -13.96 -1.80 -13.44
CA HIS A 121 -13.69 -2.66 -12.28
C HIS A 121 -14.42 -2.22 -11.02
N VAL A 122 -14.58 -0.91 -10.80
CA VAL A 122 -15.35 -0.37 -9.68
C VAL A 122 -16.84 -0.71 -9.82
N ARG A 123 -17.44 -0.67 -11.01
CA ARG A 123 -18.84 -1.07 -11.23
C ARG A 123 -19.05 -2.55 -10.89
N GLU A 124 -18.07 -3.41 -11.16
CA GLU A 124 -18.17 -4.84 -10.89
C GLU A 124 -17.95 -5.22 -9.41
N ARG A 125 -17.07 -4.53 -8.69
CA ARG A 125 -16.62 -4.93 -7.33
C ARG A 125 -16.83 -3.87 -6.25
N GLY A 126 -17.30 -2.68 -6.64
CA GLY A 126 -17.46 -1.53 -5.76
C GLY A 126 -16.14 -0.85 -5.40
N HIS A 127 -16.26 0.26 -4.68
CA HIS A 127 -15.14 1.02 -4.16
C HIS A 127 -15.39 1.49 -2.74
N VAL A 128 -14.34 1.63 -1.94
CA VAL A 128 -14.42 2.11 -0.55
C VAL A 128 -15.00 3.52 -0.45
N MET A 129 -14.77 4.36 -1.48
CA MET A 129 -15.42 5.67 -1.61
C MET A 129 -16.96 5.58 -1.67
N LEU A 130 -17.49 4.45 -2.15
CA LEU A 130 -18.92 4.17 -2.30
C LEU A 130 -19.47 3.33 -1.12
N GLY A 131 -18.73 3.25 -0.01
CA GLY A 131 -19.13 2.46 1.16
C GLY A 131 -18.98 0.95 0.99
N THR A 132 -18.35 0.48 -0.09
CA THR A 132 -18.06 -0.95 -0.27
C THR A 132 -17.09 -1.42 0.81
N ARG A 133 -17.34 -2.59 1.39
CA ARG A 133 -16.43 -3.18 2.38
C ARG A 133 -15.04 -3.33 1.77
N ARG A 134 -14.03 -2.93 2.54
CA ARG A 134 -12.63 -2.87 2.11
C ARG A 134 -12.15 -4.16 1.48
N ASN A 135 -12.47 -5.34 2.02
CA ASN A 135 -12.03 -6.63 1.47
C ASN A 135 -12.73 -7.06 0.18
N LEU A 136 -13.78 -6.35 -0.25
CA LEU A 136 -14.57 -6.66 -1.44
C LEU A 136 -14.33 -5.67 -2.60
N ALA A 137 -13.83 -4.47 -2.30
CA ALA A 137 -13.62 -3.42 -3.28
C ALA A 137 -12.67 -3.82 -4.43
N ALA A 138 -12.84 -3.20 -5.59
CA ALA A 138 -11.97 -3.41 -6.76
C ALA A 138 -10.50 -3.13 -6.44
N SER A 139 -10.25 -2.02 -5.71
CA SER A 139 -8.95 -1.53 -5.31
C SER A 139 -8.18 -2.52 -4.41
N SER A 140 -8.85 -3.09 -3.43
CA SER A 140 -8.24 -4.03 -2.49
C SER A 140 -8.07 -5.44 -3.05
N SER A 141 -8.95 -5.89 -3.95
CA SER A 141 -8.97 -7.27 -4.43
C SER A 141 -8.23 -7.45 -5.75
N ARG A 142 -8.52 -6.66 -6.78
CA ARG A 142 -7.93 -6.83 -8.12
C ARG A 142 -6.65 -6.03 -8.29
N PHE A 143 -6.65 -4.75 -7.92
CA PHE A 143 -5.48 -3.89 -8.18
C PHE A 143 -4.29 -4.33 -7.33
N THR A 144 -4.53 -4.65 -6.06
CA THR A 144 -3.50 -5.22 -5.19
C THR A 144 -2.97 -6.56 -5.70
N ARG A 145 -3.82 -7.44 -6.27
CA ARG A 145 -3.35 -8.71 -6.86
C ARG A 145 -2.51 -8.48 -8.12
N ALA A 146 -2.87 -7.53 -8.97
CA ALA A 146 -2.08 -7.16 -10.14
C ALA A 146 -0.70 -6.60 -9.74
N LEU A 147 -0.63 -5.70 -8.75
CA LEU A 147 0.64 -5.20 -8.21
C LEU A 147 1.52 -6.32 -7.63
N ARG A 148 0.94 -7.31 -6.96
CA ARG A 148 1.66 -8.49 -6.47
C ARG A 148 2.17 -9.41 -7.59
N LYS A 149 1.41 -9.55 -8.68
CA LYS A 149 1.89 -10.26 -9.88
C LYS A 149 3.11 -9.54 -10.49
N LEU A 150 3.05 -8.21 -10.62
CA LEU A 150 4.17 -7.40 -11.10
C LEU A 150 5.41 -7.50 -10.20
N GLU A 151 5.23 -7.55 -8.88
CA GLU A 151 6.32 -7.80 -7.94
C GLU A 151 6.91 -9.21 -8.09
N SER A 152 6.06 -10.23 -8.24
CA SER A 152 6.51 -11.61 -8.45
C SER A 152 7.26 -11.79 -9.77
N ALA A 153 6.91 -10.99 -10.79
CA ALA A 153 7.61 -10.91 -12.07
C ALA A 153 8.89 -10.05 -12.01
N GLY A 154 9.23 -9.46 -10.85
CA GLY A 154 10.40 -8.61 -10.68
C GLY A 154 10.30 -7.25 -11.37
N GLN A 155 9.10 -6.84 -11.82
CA GLN A 155 8.88 -5.54 -12.47
C GLN A 155 8.59 -4.42 -11.46
N LEU A 156 8.16 -4.79 -10.25
CA LEU A 156 8.01 -3.91 -9.10
C LEU A 156 8.71 -4.51 -7.88
N VAL A 157 8.99 -3.65 -6.91
CA VAL A 157 9.34 -4.03 -5.54
C VAL A 157 8.39 -3.32 -4.58
N SER A 158 8.10 -3.92 -3.43
CA SER A 158 7.24 -3.30 -2.42
C SER A 158 7.86 -3.19 -1.03
N VAL A 159 7.29 -2.29 -0.24
CA VAL A 159 7.40 -2.24 1.22
C VAL A 159 6.02 -1.98 1.84
N LYS A 160 5.91 -2.22 3.15
CA LYS A 160 4.73 -1.87 3.94
C LYS A 160 5.00 -0.60 4.74
N GLY A 161 3.97 0.24 4.86
CA GLY A 161 3.98 1.44 5.68
C GLY A 161 2.56 1.88 6.03
N PRO A 162 2.38 2.94 6.84
CA PRO A 162 1.06 3.47 7.16
C PRO A 162 0.43 4.12 5.91
N GLY A 163 -0.88 3.97 5.72
CA GLY A 163 -1.62 4.77 4.75
C GLY A 163 -1.80 6.21 5.23
N THR A 164 -1.96 7.15 4.30
CA THR A 164 -2.12 8.58 4.63
C THR A 164 -3.36 9.19 4.00
N GLY A 165 -3.83 10.32 4.53
CA GLY A 165 -5.03 11.02 4.08
C GLY A 165 -6.26 10.11 4.03
N ALA A 166 -6.86 10.01 2.85
CA ALA A 166 -8.02 9.19 2.60
C ALA A 166 -7.81 7.69 2.90
N TRP A 167 -6.55 7.24 2.93
CA TRP A 167 -6.11 5.88 3.28
C TRP A 167 -5.59 5.73 4.72
N ARG A 168 -5.70 6.74 5.57
CA ARG A 168 -5.23 6.70 6.97
C ARG A 168 -5.80 5.56 7.82
N TYR A 169 -6.97 5.03 7.42
CA TYR A 169 -7.59 3.89 8.10
C TYR A 169 -6.80 2.58 7.91
N GLU A 170 -5.88 2.52 6.94
CA GLU A 170 -5.08 1.34 6.64
C GLU A 170 -3.70 1.46 7.30
N GLN A 171 -3.53 0.77 8.41
CA GLN A 171 -2.29 0.82 9.20
C GLN A 171 -1.10 0.16 8.47
N SER A 172 -1.36 -0.67 7.44
CA SER A 172 -0.32 -1.36 6.67
C SER A 172 -0.64 -1.45 5.17
N ILE A 173 -0.44 -0.34 4.48
CA ILE A 173 -0.64 -0.24 3.03
C ILE A 173 0.65 -0.59 2.26
N GLY A 174 0.49 -0.98 0.99
CA GLY A 174 1.62 -1.24 0.09
C GLY A 174 2.19 0.06 -0.45
N TYR A 175 3.52 0.16 -0.46
CA TYR A 175 4.26 1.16 -1.20
C TYR A 175 5.08 0.46 -2.28
N TRP A 176 5.10 1.04 -3.48
CA TRP A 176 5.57 0.37 -4.70
C TRP A 176 6.64 1.20 -5.40
N ALA A 177 7.65 0.55 -5.99
CA ALA A 177 8.66 1.21 -6.80
C ALA A 177 9.10 0.29 -7.94
N ARG A 178 9.69 0.88 -8.99
CA ARG A 178 10.43 0.13 -10.00
C ARG A 178 11.79 -0.31 -9.46
N PRO A 179 12.32 -1.48 -9.85
CA PRO A 179 13.72 -1.80 -9.65
C PRO A 179 14.66 -0.79 -10.35
N PRO A 180 15.90 -0.59 -9.84
CA PRO A 180 16.43 -1.16 -8.61
C PRO A 180 15.72 -0.61 -7.37
N ARG A 181 15.75 -1.36 -6.27
CA ARG A 181 15.09 -0.97 -5.03
C ARG A 181 15.60 0.42 -4.56
N PRO A 182 14.74 1.45 -4.49
CA PRO A 182 15.20 2.78 -4.13
C PRO A 182 15.57 2.85 -2.64
N SER A 183 16.58 3.67 -2.35
CA SER A 183 16.96 4.09 -1.01
C SER A 183 16.54 5.55 -0.83
N GLY A 184 15.48 5.79 -0.07
CA GLY A 184 14.94 7.14 0.11
C GLY A 184 13.67 7.15 0.95
N PRO A 185 13.13 8.34 1.27
CA PRO A 185 11.84 8.46 1.94
C PRO A 185 10.73 7.88 1.06
N LEU A 186 9.64 7.43 1.70
CA LEU A 186 8.43 7.03 0.99
C LEU A 186 7.69 8.26 0.47
N LEU A 187 7.14 8.20 -0.74
CA LEU A 187 6.18 9.20 -1.22
C LEU A 187 4.78 8.78 -0.78
N THR A 188 4.26 9.44 0.26
CA THR A 188 2.91 9.19 0.77
C THR A 188 1.84 9.84 -0.10
N TRP A 189 0.60 9.38 0.01
CA TRP A 189 -0.55 10.01 -0.64
C TRP A 189 -0.72 11.47 -0.21
N SER A 190 -0.61 11.76 1.10
CA SER A 190 -0.67 13.14 1.60
C SER A 190 0.42 14.04 0.99
N MET A 191 1.68 13.56 0.93
CA MET A 191 2.78 14.30 0.31
C MET A 191 2.51 14.56 -1.17
N PHE A 192 2.08 13.53 -1.91
CA PHE A 192 1.73 13.67 -3.32
C PHE A 192 0.62 14.72 -3.51
N CYS A 193 -0.46 14.64 -2.73
CA CYS A 193 -1.56 15.61 -2.78
C CYS A 193 -1.11 17.04 -2.52
N ALA A 194 -0.24 17.26 -1.53
CA ALA A 194 0.34 18.56 -1.26
C ALA A 194 1.11 19.12 -2.46
N THR A 195 1.91 18.29 -3.15
CA THR A 195 2.63 18.74 -4.37
C THR A 195 1.71 19.07 -5.54
N GLN A 196 0.52 18.47 -5.58
CA GLN A 196 -0.49 18.70 -6.61
C GLN A 196 -1.47 19.83 -6.23
N GLY A 197 -1.34 20.43 -5.05
CA GLY A 197 -2.27 21.45 -4.56
C GLY A 197 -3.68 20.93 -4.28
N ARG A 198 -3.84 19.62 -4.00
CA ARG A 198 -5.13 18.99 -3.73
C ARG A 198 -5.26 18.50 -2.28
N SER A 199 -6.50 18.27 -1.87
CA SER A 199 -6.80 17.61 -0.60
C SER A 199 -6.29 16.16 -0.59
N ALA A 200 -5.77 15.74 0.56
CA ALA A 200 -5.42 14.35 0.85
C ALA A 200 -6.65 13.49 1.18
N GLU A 201 -7.83 14.10 1.42
CA GLU A 201 -9.09 13.39 1.62
C GLU A 201 -9.87 13.22 0.31
N TRP A 202 -10.88 12.34 0.30
CA TRP A 202 -11.80 12.20 -0.83
C TRP A 202 -12.54 13.50 -1.13
N THR A 203 -12.37 14.03 -2.34
CA THR A 203 -13.02 15.27 -2.78
C THR A 203 -14.40 15.00 -3.39
N ALA A 204 -15.16 16.06 -3.66
CA ALA A 204 -16.40 15.95 -4.42
C ALA A 204 -16.12 15.49 -5.86
N GLU A 205 -15.05 15.97 -6.49
CA GLU A 205 -14.60 15.56 -7.82
C GLU A 205 -14.29 14.06 -7.87
N ASP A 206 -13.65 13.52 -6.84
CA ASP A 206 -13.35 12.09 -6.74
C ASP A 206 -14.62 11.23 -6.75
N ARG A 207 -15.70 11.74 -6.17
CA ARG A 207 -17.02 11.08 -6.12
C ARG A 207 -17.79 11.25 -7.43
N ALA A 208 -17.72 12.42 -8.04
CA ALA A 208 -18.41 12.74 -9.30
C ALA A 208 -18.00 11.83 -10.47
N LEU A 209 -16.80 11.26 -10.41
CA LEU A 209 -16.35 10.23 -11.37
C LEU A 209 -17.29 9.02 -11.43
N PHE A 210 -18.00 8.71 -10.35
CA PHE A 210 -18.95 7.59 -10.30
C PHE A 210 -20.37 7.97 -10.73
N ASP A 211 -20.67 9.27 -10.80
CA ASP A 211 -21.97 9.80 -11.23
C ASP A 211 -22.06 9.97 -12.76
N THR A 212 -20.94 9.78 -13.47
CA THR A 212 -20.90 9.85 -14.93
C THR A 212 -21.43 8.54 -15.53
N PRO A 213 -22.49 8.60 -16.38
CA PRO A 213 -23.14 7.41 -16.95
C PRO A 213 -22.18 6.58 -17.82
#